data_AF-A0A327KM98-F1
#
_entry.id   AF-A0A327KM98-F1
#
_cell.length_a   1.000
_cell.length_b   1.000
_cell.length_c   1.000
_cell.angle_alpha   90.00
_cell.angle_beta   90.00
_cell.angle_gamma   90.00
#
_symmetry.space_group_name_H-M   'P 1'
#
loop_
_entity.id
_entity.type
_entity.pdbx_description
1 polymer ?
#
loop_
_entity_poly.entity_id
_entity_poly.type
_entity_poly.pdbx_seq_one_letter_code
_entity_poly.pdbx_strand_id
1 'polypeptide(L)'
;TRAPAASSPICRVRVPAERLDELMDRVGELVIAQSRLKQIAAASSDPQVKSVTEEIERLARELQDTTMGVRMMPIGSLFGRFRRLVHDLSRDLGKDIELITSGEETELDKTVIERLADPLVHLIRNAGDHGLEGPDGRAAAGKPAKGRITLTARHAGAAVLISVGDDGRGLDRTRIQARAEEQGLLAPGAKLADEELFKIIFAPGFSTAREVTNLSGRGVGMDVVKRTIDELRGSIDVKSTPGHGSEVTLRLPLTLAIIDGLLVRVGKGRYVIPLGAVEECVELTPQDDLRAKGRCFLNIRGDLVPYIRLREQFASALPADPYQKVVIVSASGMRVGLVVDQVIGDHQTVIKSLSRLHADVGVFSGATILGDGSVALILDVPQLVADGQAAEERLKAAS
;
A
#
# COMPACT_ATOMS: atom_id res chain seq x y z
N THR A 1 -15.93 -53.96 -7.55
CA THR A 1 -15.68 -53.02 -6.43
C THR A 1 -14.23 -52.60 -6.47
N ARG A 2 -13.94 -51.40 -6.98
CA ARG A 2 -12.57 -50.88 -7.16
C ARG A 2 -12.20 -50.14 -5.87
N ALA A 3 -11.19 -50.64 -5.15
CA ALA A 3 -10.70 -50.03 -3.92
C ALA A 3 -10.21 -48.59 -4.17
N PRO A 4 -10.38 -47.65 -3.22
CA PRO A 4 -9.89 -46.29 -3.36
C PRO A 4 -8.35 -46.30 -3.32
N ALA A 5 -7.73 -45.59 -4.26
CA ALA A 5 -6.28 -45.43 -4.31
C ALA A 5 -5.79 -44.72 -3.04
N ALA A 6 -4.83 -45.33 -2.36
CA ALA A 6 -4.16 -44.72 -1.22
C ALA A 6 -3.45 -43.43 -1.66
N SER A 7 -3.80 -42.30 -1.05
CA SER A 7 -3.10 -41.03 -1.24
C SER A 7 -1.65 -41.19 -0.82
N SER A 8 -0.71 -40.95 -1.75
CA SER A 8 0.72 -40.96 -1.46
C SER A 8 1.03 -40.01 -0.29
N PRO A 9 1.92 -40.39 0.65
CA PRO A 9 2.28 -39.52 1.77
C PRO A 9 2.89 -38.23 1.24
N ILE A 10 2.32 -37.09 1.64
CA ILE A 10 2.83 -35.76 1.28
C ILE A 10 4.24 -35.63 1.87
N CYS A 11 5.25 -35.74 1.02
CA CYS A 11 6.65 -35.55 1.42
C CYS A 11 6.87 -34.07 1.73
N ARG A 12 6.96 -33.73 3.03
CA ARG A 12 7.23 -32.36 3.47
C ARG A 12 8.74 -32.13 3.55
N VAL A 13 9.25 -31.22 2.73
CA VAL A 13 10.66 -30.80 2.77
C VAL A 13 10.74 -29.47 3.53
N ARG A 14 11.57 -29.42 4.58
CA ARG A 14 11.81 -28.19 5.34
C ARG A 14 12.99 -27.45 4.71
N VAL A 15 12.73 -26.28 4.14
CA VAL A 15 13.74 -25.43 3.51
C VAL A 15 13.97 -24.19 4.40
N PRO A 16 15.23 -23.78 4.67
CA PRO A 16 15.51 -22.51 5.33
C PRO A 16 14.95 -21.33 4.52
N ALA A 17 14.39 -20.33 5.20
CA ALA A 17 13.78 -19.17 4.54
C ALA A 17 14.78 -18.42 3.64
N GLU A 18 16.02 -18.28 4.08
CA GLU A 18 17.12 -17.64 3.36
C GLU A 18 17.35 -18.22 1.96
N ARG A 19 17.15 -19.54 1.77
CA ARG A 19 17.29 -20.17 0.45
C ARG A 19 16.14 -19.84 -0.49
N LEU A 20 14.93 -19.66 0.05
CA LEU A 20 13.79 -19.22 -0.73
C LEU A 20 13.95 -17.75 -1.11
N ASP A 21 14.49 -16.93 -0.21
CA ASP A 21 14.83 -15.53 -0.50
C ASP A 21 15.89 -15.42 -1.61
N GLU A 22 16.97 -16.21 -1.54
CA GLU A 22 17.98 -16.24 -2.62
C GLU A 22 17.39 -16.68 -3.96
N LEU A 23 16.52 -17.70 -3.96
CA LEU A 23 15.87 -18.17 -5.18
C LEU A 23 14.94 -17.09 -5.76
N MET A 24 14.23 -16.34 -4.92
CA MET A 24 13.44 -15.17 -5.31
C MET A 24 14.30 -14.07 -5.92
N ASP A 25 15.45 -13.77 -5.34
CA ASP A 25 16.38 -12.78 -5.89
C ASP A 25 16.87 -13.20 -7.28
N ARG A 26 17.17 -14.49 -7.49
CA ARG A 26 17.55 -15.03 -8.81
C ARG A 26 16.42 -14.97 -9.83
N VAL A 27 15.20 -15.29 -9.43
CA VAL A 27 14.02 -15.12 -10.29
C VAL A 27 13.82 -13.64 -10.63
N GLY A 28 14.02 -12.73 -9.68
CA GLY A 28 13.99 -11.29 -9.94
C GLY A 28 15.05 -10.86 -10.95
N GLU A 29 16.30 -11.32 -10.81
CA GLU A 29 17.38 -11.10 -11.78
C GLU A 29 17.03 -11.66 -13.16
N LEU A 30 16.40 -12.83 -13.23
CA LEU A 30 15.94 -13.44 -14.48
C LEU A 30 14.86 -12.59 -15.15
N VAL A 31 13.88 -12.08 -14.41
CA VAL A 31 12.83 -11.18 -14.94
C VAL A 31 13.44 -9.89 -15.49
N ILE A 32 14.47 -9.35 -14.82
CA ILE A 32 15.24 -8.18 -15.32
C ILE A 32 15.95 -8.54 -16.63
N ALA A 33 16.66 -9.67 -16.67
CA ALA A 33 17.38 -10.11 -17.88
C ALA A 33 16.43 -10.39 -19.06
N GLN A 34 15.27 -10.98 -18.77
CA GLN A 34 14.21 -11.23 -19.75
C GLN A 34 13.61 -9.91 -20.28
N SER A 35 13.37 -8.93 -19.40
CA SER A 35 12.90 -7.59 -19.80
C SER A 35 13.92 -6.89 -20.71
N ARG A 36 15.22 -7.04 -20.44
CA ARG A 36 16.29 -6.57 -21.33
C ARG A 36 16.23 -7.25 -22.69
N LEU A 37 16.09 -8.57 -22.71
CA LEU A 37 16.02 -9.34 -23.94
C LEU A 37 14.83 -8.88 -24.79
N LYS A 38 13.67 -8.62 -24.17
CA LYS A 38 12.48 -8.06 -24.82
C LYS A 38 12.76 -6.71 -25.49
N GLN A 39 13.47 -5.82 -24.82
CA GLN A 39 13.86 -4.52 -25.40
C GLN A 39 14.77 -4.68 -26.62
N ILE A 40 15.77 -5.55 -26.53
CA ILE A 40 16.70 -5.81 -27.65
C ILE A 40 15.96 -6.48 -28.82
N ALA A 41 15.09 -7.44 -28.53
CA ALA A 41 14.28 -8.13 -29.52
C ALA A 41 13.27 -7.20 -30.22
N ALA A 42 12.74 -6.19 -29.51
CA ALA A 42 11.86 -5.19 -30.09
C ALA A 42 12.58 -4.32 -31.15
N ALA A 43 13.87 -4.05 -30.95
CA ALA A 43 14.72 -3.35 -31.92
C ALA A 43 15.20 -4.25 -33.08
N SER A 44 15.03 -5.57 -32.97
CA SER A 44 15.38 -6.53 -34.00
C SER A 44 14.23 -6.74 -35.00
N SER A 45 14.57 -6.86 -36.28
CA SER A 45 13.61 -7.21 -37.34
C SER A 45 13.45 -8.73 -37.50
N ASP A 46 14.25 -9.55 -36.81
CA ASP A 46 14.24 -11.00 -36.95
C ASP A 46 13.06 -11.65 -36.20
N PRO A 47 12.11 -12.30 -36.91
CA PRO A 47 10.98 -12.98 -36.29
C PRO A 47 11.38 -14.14 -35.35
N GLN A 48 12.51 -14.82 -35.60
CA GLN A 48 12.95 -15.92 -34.75
C GLN A 48 13.39 -15.42 -33.38
N VAL A 49 14.09 -14.28 -33.33
CA VAL A 49 14.51 -13.64 -32.07
C VAL A 49 13.30 -13.23 -31.24
N LYS A 50 12.26 -12.69 -31.87
CA LYS A 50 11.00 -12.33 -31.19
C LYS A 50 10.31 -13.55 -30.59
N SER A 51 10.17 -14.62 -31.37
CA SER A 51 9.55 -15.88 -30.93
C SER A 51 10.26 -16.49 -29.71
N VAL A 52 11.60 -16.61 -29.76
CA VAL A 52 12.39 -17.13 -28.63
C VAL A 52 12.27 -16.24 -27.39
N THR A 53 12.18 -14.92 -27.59
CA THR A 53 12.03 -13.97 -26.49
C THR A 53 10.67 -14.10 -25.79
N GLU A 54 9.60 -14.31 -26.56
CA GLU A 54 8.26 -14.58 -26.02
C GLU A 54 8.21 -15.90 -25.25
N GLU A 55 8.93 -16.93 -25.72
CA GLU A 55 9.04 -18.20 -25.01
C GLU A 55 9.78 -18.05 -23.67
N ILE A 56 10.91 -17.33 -23.65
CA ILE A 56 11.65 -17.02 -22.42
C ILE A 56 10.78 -16.20 -21.46
N GLU A 57 10.00 -15.25 -21.96
CA GLU A 57 9.06 -14.47 -21.17
C GLU A 57 8.00 -15.35 -20.50
N ARG A 58 7.44 -16.33 -21.23
CA ARG A 58 6.51 -17.30 -20.67
C ARG A 58 7.18 -18.18 -19.60
N LEU A 59 8.35 -18.74 -19.88
CA LEU A 59 9.06 -19.62 -18.94
C LEU A 59 9.49 -18.86 -17.66
N ALA A 60 9.91 -17.61 -17.79
CA ALA A 60 10.26 -16.77 -16.64
C ALA A 60 9.05 -16.51 -15.74
N ARG A 61 7.88 -16.22 -16.32
CA ARG A 61 6.62 -16.09 -15.56
C ARG A 61 6.21 -17.39 -14.87
N GLU A 62 6.25 -18.52 -15.57
CA GLU A 62 5.91 -19.82 -14.97
C GLU A 62 6.84 -20.20 -13.81
N LEU A 63 8.14 -19.94 -13.96
CA LEU A 63 9.12 -20.15 -12.90
C LEU A 63 8.85 -19.23 -11.70
N GLN A 64 8.48 -17.97 -11.96
CA GLN A 64 8.11 -17.02 -10.94
C GLN A 64 6.88 -17.47 -10.16
N ASP A 65 5.79 -17.83 -10.85
CA ASP A 65 4.55 -18.27 -10.22
C ASP A 65 4.77 -19.52 -9.36
N THR A 66 5.54 -20.50 -9.89
CA THR A 66 5.91 -21.71 -9.16
C THR A 66 6.74 -21.38 -7.91
N THR A 67 7.69 -20.47 -8.04
CA THR A 67 8.53 -20.03 -6.92
C THR A 67 7.72 -19.33 -5.83
N MET A 68 6.82 -18.43 -6.23
CA MET A 68 5.91 -17.75 -5.29
C MET A 68 5.08 -18.78 -4.53
N GLY A 69 4.52 -19.77 -5.22
CA GLY A 69 3.75 -20.85 -4.61
C GLY A 69 4.51 -21.63 -3.53
N VAL A 70 5.83 -21.82 -3.68
CA VAL A 70 6.66 -22.51 -2.66
C VAL A 70 6.76 -21.71 -1.35
N ARG A 71 6.62 -20.38 -1.41
CA ARG A 71 6.70 -19.48 -0.25
C ARG A 71 5.36 -19.25 0.44
N MET A 72 4.26 -19.54 -0.27
CA MET A 72 2.92 -19.35 0.26
C MET A 72 2.65 -20.26 1.46
N MET A 73 2.00 -19.69 2.47
CA MET A 73 1.56 -20.38 3.66
C MET A 73 0.11 -20.02 3.96
N PRO A 74 -0.68 -20.94 4.55
CA PRO A 74 -2.03 -20.64 4.97
C PRO A 74 -2.03 -19.62 6.12
N ILE A 75 -2.87 -18.58 5.99
CA ILE A 75 -3.04 -17.54 7.01
C ILE A 75 -3.60 -18.09 8.33
N GLY A 76 -4.27 -19.25 8.30
CA GLY A 76 -4.82 -19.93 9.46
C GLY A 76 -3.82 -20.17 10.60
N SER A 77 -2.52 -20.19 10.30
CA SER A 77 -1.46 -20.20 11.31
C SER A 77 -1.56 -19.05 12.34
N LEU A 78 -2.08 -17.88 11.95
CA LEU A 78 -2.34 -16.75 12.84
C LEU A 78 -3.62 -16.90 13.67
N PHE A 79 -4.61 -17.63 13.17
CA PHE A 79 -5.96 -17.63 13.72
C PHE A 79 -6.01 -18.29 15.11
N GLY A 80 -5.15 -19.28 15.36
CA GLY A 80 -4.98 -19.88 16.68
C GLY A 80 -4.54 -18.88 17.76
N ARG A 81 -3.68 -17.90 17.39
CA ARG A 81 -3.26 -16.82 18.29
C ARG A 81 -4.42 -15.84 18.54
N PHE A 82 -5.20 -15.52 17.52
CA PHE A 82 -6.34 -14.61 17.63
C PHE A 82 -7.49 -15.17 18.47
N ARG A 83 -7.74 -16.49 18.42
CA ARG A 83 -8.73 -17.13 19.32
C ARG A 83 -8.37 -16.93 20.79
N ARG A 84 -7.09 -17.09 21.15
CA ARG A 84 -6.61 -16.82 22.52
C ARG A 84 -6.76 -15.34 22.88
N LEU A 85 -6.35 -14.45 21.99
CA LEU A 85 -6.48 -13.00 22.19
C LEU A 85 -7.93 -12.58 22.48
N VAL A 86 -8.91 -13.06 21.69
CA VAL A 86 -10.32 -12.70 21.88
C VAL A 86 -10.86 -13.23 23.20
N HIS A 87 -10.46 -14.44 23.60
CA HIS A 87 -10.84 -15.01 24.88
C HIS A 87 -10.27 -14.21 26.07
N ASP A 88 -9.02 -13.75 25.99
CA ASP A 88 -8.42 -12.92 27.04
C ASP A 88 -9.10 -11.54 27.09
N LEU A 89 -9.36 -10.94 25.91
CA LEU A 89 -10.09 -9.67 25.78
C LEU A 89 -11.52 -9.74 26.34
N SER A 90 -12.20 -10.86 26.14
CA SER A 90 -13.55 -11.12 26.69
C SER A 90 -13.55 -11.05 28.21
N ARG A 91 -12.51 -11.60 28.87
CA ARG A 91 -12.35 -11.55 30.33
C ARG A 91 -12.00 -10.14 30.82
N ASP A 92 -11.04 -9.49 30.18
CA ASP A 92 -10.55 -8.18 30.60
C ASP A 92 -11.64 -7.09 30.51
N LEU A 93 -12.49 -7.17 29.49
CA LEU A 93 -13.59 -6.21 29.27
C LEU A 93 -14.92 -6.62 29.93
N GLY A 94 -15.03 -7.85 30.43
CA GLY A 94 -16.30 -8.41 30.92
C GLY A 94 -17.38 -8.52 29.86
N LYS A 95 -17.00 -8.72 28.59
CA LYS A 95 -17.93 -8.89 27.45
C LYS A 95 -17.84 -10.33 26.94
N ASP A 96 -18.97 -10.99 26.67
CA ASP A 96 -18.95 -12.32 26.02
C ASP A 96 -18.73 -12.14 24.50
N ILE A 97 -17.58 -12.62 23.99
CA ILE A 97 -17.15 -12.41 22.60
C ILE A 97 -16.86 -13.75 21.92
N GLU A 98 -17.44 -13.94 20.73
CA GLU A 98 -17.16 -15.05 19.82
C GLU A 98 -16.31 -14.60 18.63
N LEU A 99 -15.24 -15.34 18.35
CA LEU A 99 -14.47 -15.17 17.11
C LEU A 99 -14.90 -16.21 16.08
N ILE A 100 -15.41 -15.73 14.94
CA ILE A 100 -15.72 -16.55 13.77
C ILE A 100 -14.63 -16.34 12.72
N THR A 101 -14.08 -17.44 12.22
CA THR A 101 -13.05 -17.44 11.20
C THR A 101 -13.54 -18.09 9.92
N SER A 102 -13.16 -17.55 8.77
CA SER A 102 -13.43 -18.12 7.45
C SER A 102 -12.25 -17.91 6.51
N GLY A 103 -11.95 -18.89 5.67
CA GLY A 103 -10.84 -18.81 4.72
C GLY A 103 -9.46 -19.04 5.35
N GLU A 104 -9.34 -19.91 6.36
CA GLU A 104 -8.07 -20.18 7.06
C GLU A 104 -7.01 -20.77 6.12
N GLU A 105 -7.47 -21.46 5.09
CA GLU A 105 -6.72 -22.04 3.99
C GLU A 105 -6.22 -21.03 2.96
N THR A 106 -6.61 -19.75 3.04
CA THR A 106 -6.14 -18.71 2.13
C THR A 106 -4.62 -18.57 2.24
N GLU A 107 -3.95 -18.68 1.10
CA GLU A 107 -2.50 -18.70 1.00
C GLU A 107 -1.94 -17.28 0.85
N LEU A 108 -0.93 -16.96 1.66
CA LEU A 108 -0.25 -15.67 1.70
C LEU A 108 1.25 -15.88 1.89
N ASP A 109 2.02 -14.89 1.45
CA ASP A 109 3.45 -14.89 1.64
C ASP A 109 3.82 -14.92 3.14
N LYS A 110 4.80 -15.75 3.52
CA LYS A 110 5.23 -15.85 4.92
C LYS A 110 5.61 -14.50 5.54
N THR A 111 6.34 -13.63 4.83
CA THR A 111 6.73 -12.33 5.41
C THR A 111 5.56 -11.37 5.51
N VAL A 112 4.57 -11.50 4.62
CA VAL A 112 3.30 -10.77 4.73
C VAL A 112 2.53 -11.25 5.97
N ILE A 113 2.41 -12.56 6.19
CA ILE A 113 1.79 -13.14 7.39
C ILE A 113 2.44 -12.62 8.68
N GLU A 114 3.76 -12.61 8.73
CA GLU A 114 4.51 -12.12 9.91
C GLU A 114 4.25 -10.62 10.15
N ARG A 115 4.23 -9.80 9.10
CA ARG A 115 3.96 -8.35 9.19
C ARG A 115 2.50 -8.03 9.52
N LEU A 116 1.55 -8.87 9.12
CA LEU A 116 0.12 -8.67 9.39
C LEU A 116 -0.31 -9.05 10.80
N ALA A 117 0.50 -9.82 11.53
CA ALA A 117 0.15 -10.31 12.85
C ALA A 117 -0.25 -9.17 13.80
N ASP A 118 0.57 -8.13 13.92
CA ASP A 118 0.32 -7.03 14.84
C ASP A 118 -0.82 -6.10 14.37
N PRO A 119 -0.94 -5.72 13.08
CA PRO A 119 -2.10 -5.00 12.57
C PRO A 119 -3.44 -5.69 12.86
N LEU A 120 -3.53 -7.01 12.63
CA LEU A 120 -4.75 -7.76 12.88
C LEU A 120 -5.10 -7.86 14.38
N VAL A 121 -4.09 -8.01 15.26
CA VAL A 121 -4.30 -7.91 16.72
C VAL A 121 -4.96 -6.58 17.08
N HIS A 122 -4.51 -5.49 16.46
CA HIS A 122 -5.02 -4.16 16.76
C HIS A 122 -6.46 -3.96 16.29
N LEU A 123 -6.79 -4.41 15.06
CA LEU A 123 -8.16 -4.36 14.54
C LEU A 123 -9.12 -5.18 15.39
N ILE A 124 -8.73 -6.40 15.80
CA ILE A 124 -9.54 -7.25 16.68
C ILE A 124 -9.75 -6.60 18.05
N ARG A 125 -8.71 -5.99 18.62
CA ARG A 125 -8.82 -5.27 19.89
C ARG A 125 -9.78 -4.09 19.76
N ASN A 126 -9.68 -3.28 18.72
CA ASN A 126 -10.58 -2.15 18.50
C ASN A 126 -12.04 -2.60 18.35
N ALA A 127 -12.28 -3.69 17.62
CA ALA A 127 -13.59 -4.31 17.52
C ALA A 127 -14.14 -4.70 18.90
N GLY A 128 -13.33 -5.33 19.76
CA GLY A 128 -13.75 -5.73 21.10
C GLY A 128 -13.91 -4.57 22.10
N ASP A 129 -12.95 -3.65 22.16
CA ASP A 129 -12.91 -2.54 23.12
C ASP A 129 -13.99 -1.50 22.79
N HIS A 130 -14.00 -1.01 21.55
CA HIS A 130 -14.81 0.13 21.13
C HIS A 130 -16.03 -0.26 20.29
N GLY A 131 -15.88 -1.25 19.40
CA GLY A 131 -16.97 -1.71 18.52
C GLY A 131 -18.11 -2.33 19.33
N LEU A 132 -17.80 -3.39 20.07
CA LEU A 132 -18.78 -4.14 20.85
C LEU A 132 -19.28 -3.37 22.07
N GLU A 133 -20.60 -3.38 22.24
CA GLU A 133 -21.30 -2.83 23.40
C GLU A 133 -21.16 -3.78 24.60
N GLY A 134 -21.31 -3.24 25.82
CA GLY A 134 -21.44 -4.08 27.02
C GLY A 134 -22.76 -4.86 27.03
N PRO A 135 -22.92 -5.85 27.95
CA PRO A 135 -24.11 -6.70 28.01
C PRO A 135 -25.42 -5.90 28.06
N ASP A 136 -25.48 -4.87 28.90
CA ASP A 136 -26.66 -4.01 29.07
C ASP A 136 -26.97 -3.20 27.80
N GLY A 137 -25.93 -2.69 27.13
CA GLY A 137 -26.08 -1.96 25.87
C GLY A 137 -26.60 -2.85 24.74
N ARG A 138 -26.15 -4.11 24.68
CA ARG A 138 -26.65 -5.09 23.69
C ARG A 138 -28.10 -5.48 23.95
N ALA A 139 -28.48 -5.67 25.22
CA ALA A 139 -29.86 -5.94 25.59
C ALA A 139 -30.79 -4.78 25.23
N ALA A 140 -30.38 -3.53 25.48
CA ALA A 140 -31.13 -2.35 25.10
C ALA A 140 -31.29 -2.19 23.58
N ALA A 141 -30.29 -2.61 22.80
CA ALA A 141 -30.32 -2.61 21.35
C ALA A 141 -31.02 -3.84 20.73
N GLY A 142 -31.52 -4.78 21.53
CA GLY A 142 -32.17 -6.02 21.06
C GLY A 142 -31.23 -7.01 20.38
N LYS A 143 -29.92 -6.93 20.66
CA LYS A 143 -28.88 -7.78 20.07
C LYS A 143 -28.62 -9.04 20.90
N PRO A 144 -28.05 -10.10 20.30
CA PRO A 144 -27.62 -11.29 21.06
C PRO A 144 -26.63 -10.92 22.16
N ALA A 145 -26.71 -11.55 23.34
CA ALA A 145 -25.83 -11.25 24.47
C ALA A 145 -24.34 -11.46 24.14
N LYS A 146 -24.03 -12.48 23.34
CA LYS A 146 -22.69 -12.77 22.84
C LYS A 146 -22.38 -11.89 21.63
N GLY A 147 -21.35 -11.05 21.75
CA GLY A 147 -20.82 -10.25 20.64
C GLY A 147 -20.03 -11.10 19.66
N ARG A 148 -20.04 -10.73 18.38
CA ARG A 148 -19.37 -11.51 17.33
C ARG A 148 -18.31 -10.65 16.64
N ILE A 149 -17.10 -11.19 16.56
CA ILE A 149 -16.03 -10.69 15.70
C ILE A 149 -15.82 -11.72 14.59
N THR A 150 -15.83 -11.27 13.34
CA THR A 150 -15.65 -12.13 12.16
C THR A 150 -14.32 -11.78 11.48
N LEU A 151 -13.45 -12.76 11.30
CA LEU A 151 -12.22 -12.65 10.54
C LEU A 151 -12.36 -13.50 9.27
N THR A 152 -12.32 -12.86 8.11
CA THR A 152 -12.40 -13.55 6.82
C THR A 152 -11.15 -13.28 6.00
N ALA A 153 -10.66 -14.30 5.29
CA ALA A 153 -9.63 -14.16 4.27
C ALA A 153 -10.11 -14.80 2.97
N ARG A 154 -9.89 -14.14 1.83
CA ARG A 154 -10.23 -14.70 0.51
C ARG A 154 -9.37 -14.13 -0.59
N HIS A 155 -9.12 -14.92 -1.62
CA HIS A 155 -8.53 -14.44 -2.87
C HIS A 155 -9.57 -13.63 -3.68
N ALA A 156 -9.15 -12.51 -4.23
CA ALA A 156 -9.90 -11.65 -5.13
C ALA A 156 -9.00 -11.22 -6.30
N GLY A 157 -8.95 -12.07 -7.33
CA GLY A 157 -8.04 -11.86 -8.48
C GLY A 157 -6.58 -11.91 -8.04
N ALA A 158 -5.83 -10.85 -8.32
CA ALA A 158 -4.41 -10.70 -7.96
C ALA A 158 -4.17 -10.18 -6.53
N ALA A 159 -5.22 -10.06 -5.72
CA ALA A 159 -5.14 -9.58 -4.34
C ALA A 159 -5.77 -10.58 -3.35
N VAL A 160 -5.35 -10.51 -2.10
CA VAL A 160 -6.01 -11.14 -0.97
C VAL A 160 -6.77 -10.07 -0.19
N LEU A 161 -8.03 -10.35 0.09
CA LEU A 161 -8.87 -9.52 0.96
C LEU A 161 -8.92 -10.19 2.33
N ILE A 162 -8.52 -9.45 3.36
CA ILE A 162 -8.62 -9.86 4.77
C ILE A 162 -9.54 -8.87 5.47
N SER A 163 -10.69 -9.33 5.94
CA SER A 163 -11.68 -8.47 6.58
C SER A 163 -11.86 -8.82 8.05
N VAL A 164 -11.86 -7.80 8.90
CA VAL A 164 -12.19 -7.87 10.32
C VAL A 164 -13.50 -7.13 10.53
N GLY A 165 -14.56 -7.85 10.88
CA GLY A 165 -15.88 -7.30 11.13
C GLY A 165 -16.36 -7.54 12.56
N ASP A 166 -17.25 -6.68 13.05
CA ASP A 166 -17.94 -6.81 14.33
C ASP A 166 -19.44 -6.53 14.19
N ASP A 167 -20.24 -7.03 15.13
CA ASP A 167 -21.70 -6.78 15.21
C ASP A 167 -22.06 -5.69 16.25
N GLY A 168 -21.11 -4.79 16.51
CA GLY A 168 -21.17 -3.78 17.54
C GLY A 168 -22.03 -2.56 17.17
N ARG A 169 -21.74 -1.43 17.82
CA ARG A 169 -22.50 -0.18 17.63
C ARG A 169 -22.17 0.52 16.30
N GLY A 170 -21.10 0.11 15.63
CA GLY A 170 -20.53 0.81 14.48
C GLY A 170 -19.76 2.07 14.85
N LEU A 171 -19.27 2.77 13.83
CA LEU A 171 -18.50 4.00 13.97
C LEU A 171 -19.42 5.21 14.15
N ASP A 172 -19.13 6.02 15.17
CA ASP A 172 -19.89 7.25 15.42
C ASP A 172 -19.40 8.37 14.50
N ARG A 173 -20.13 8.58 13.42
CA ARG A 173 -19.88 9.63 12.43
C ARG A 173 -19.72 11.01 13.07
N THR A 174 -20.61 11.36 14.01
CA THR A 174 -20.63 12.71 14.60
C THR A 174 -19.40 12.96 15.48
N ARG A 175 -18.97 11.94 16.25
CA ARG A 175 -17.75 12.02 17.05
C ARG A 175 -16.49 12.10 16.20
N ILE A 176 -16.41 11.30 15.13
CA ILE A 176 -15.25 11.30 14.23
C ILE A 176 -15.13 12.66 13.54
N GLN A 177 -16.25 13.20 13.03
CA GLN A 177 -16.26 14.51 12.39
C GLN A 177 -15.85 15.63 13.36
N ALA A 178 -16.46 15.71 14.54
CA ALA A 178 -16.12 16.72 15.53
C ALA A 178 -14.63 16.68 15.92
N ARG A 179 -14.08 15.47 16.09
CA ARG A 179 -12.67 15.29 16.44
C ARG A 179 -11.72 15.64 15.29
N ALA A 180 -12.10 15.32 14.05
CA ALA A 180 -11.34 15.68 12.86
C ALA A 180 -11.29 17.20 12.64
N GLU A 181 -12.39 17.90 12.92
CA GLU A 181 -12.46 19.36 12.89
C GLU A 181 -11.62 19.99 14.01
N GLU A 182 -11.67 19.46 15.24
CA GLU A 182 -10.82 19.90 16.36
C GLU A 182 -9.32 19.76 16.08
N GLN A 183 -8.92 18.69 15.38
CA GLN A 183 -7.52 18.43 15.03
C GLN A 183 -7.07 19.13 13.73
N GLY A 184 -7.94 19.91 13.09
CA GLY A 184 -7.64 20.63 11.84
C GLY A 184 -7.48 19.73 10.62
N LEU A 185 -7.88 18.45 10.69
CA LEU A 185 -7.86 17.52 9.56
C LEU A 185 -9.04 17.74 8.61
N LEU A 186 -10.11 18.38 9.09
CA LEU A 186 -11.30 18.70 8.32
C LEU A 186 -11.68 20.17 8.51
N ALA A 187 -12.10 20.84 7.43
CA ALA A 187 -12.72 22.15 7.52
C ALA A 187 -14.09 22.04 8.22
N PRO A 188 -14.47 22.99 9.09
CA PRO A 188 -15.75 22.96 9.80
C PRO A 188 -16.95 22.85 8.84
N GLY A 189 -17.78 21.82 9.02
CA GLY A 189 -18.99 21.63 8.21
C GLY A 189 -18.77 21.01 6.83
N ALA A 190 -17.57 20.49 6.53
CA ALA A 190 -17.33 19.74 5.31
C ALA A 190 -18.19 18.46 5.27
N LYS A 191 -18.91 18.26 4.16
CA LYS A 191 -19.73 17.06 3.94
C LYS A 191 -18.94 16.03 3.16
N LEU A 192 -18.27 15.13 3.88
CA LEU A 192 -17.62 13.96 3.30
C LEU A 192 -18.58 12.76 3.22
N ALA A 193 -18.37 11.89 2.23
CA ALA A 193 -18.97 10.57 2.23
C ALA A 193 -18.50 9.76 3.45
N ASP A 194 -19.31 8.81 3.92
CA ASP A 194 -18.97 7.96 5.08
C ASP A 194 -17.61 7.26 4.89
N GLU A 195 -17.36 6.73 3.70
CA GLU A 195 -16.11 6.02 3.36
C GLU A 195 -14.87 6.91 3.48
N GLU A 196 -14.96 8.18 3.09
CA GLU A 196 -13.86 9.14 3.20
C GLU A 196 -13.65 9.59 4.63
N LEU A 197 -14.73 9.79 5.38
CA LEU A 197 -14.66 10.19 6.78
C LEU A 197 -14.02 9.08 7.64
N PHE A 198 -14.39 7.82 7.44
CA PHE A 198 -13.83 6.71 8.22
C PHE A 198 -12.35 6.46 7.93
N LYS A 199 -11.85 6.84 6.75
CA LYS A 199 -10.40 6.79 6.45
C LYS A 199 -9.58 7.73 7.33
N ILE A 200 -10.18 8.77 7.89
CA ILE A 200 -9.51 9.72 8.83
C ILE A 200 -9.09 9.00 10.12
N ILE A 201 -9.74 7.88 10.48
CA ILE A 201 -9.36 7.08 11.67
C ILE A 201 -7.90 6.61 11.60
N PHE A 202 -7.36 6.47 10.39
CA PHE A 202 -5.97 6.06 10.16
C PHE A 202 -5.00 7.23 9.98
N ALA A 203 -5.45 8.48 10.17
CA ALA A 203 -4.56 9.63 10.11
C ALA A 203 -3.58 9.63 11.31
N PRO A 204 -2.33 10.07 11.12
CA PRO A 204 -1.34 10.14 12.20
C PRO A 204 -1.86 10.95 13.39
N GLY A 205 -1.78 10.40 14.60
CA GLY A 205 -2.24 11.08 15.82
C GLY A 205 -3.77 11.21 15.97
N PHE A 206 -4.56 10.63 15.06
CA PHE A 206 -6.00 10.59 15.21
C PHE A 206 -6.41 9.55 16.25
N SER A 207 -7.12 10.00 17.28
CA SER A 207 -7.74 9.13 18.27
C SER A 207 -9.00 9.77 18.80
N THR A 208 -10.04 8.95 18.97
CA THR A 208 -11.31 9.35 19.57
C THR A 208 -11.27 9.36 21.10
N ALA A 209 -10.19 8.85 21.71
CA ALA A 209 -9.99 8.89 23.16
C ALA A 209 -9.59 10.29 23.65
N ARG A 210 -10.23 10.76 24.74
CA ARG A 210 -9.91 12.05 25.38
C ARG A 210 -8.66 12.01 26.26
N GLU A 211 -8.25 10.82 26.72
CA GLU A 211 -7.05 10.62 27.52
C GLU A 211 -6.11 9.61 26.84
N VAL A 212 -4.80 9.88 26.89
CA VAL A 212 -3.77 8.94 26.46
C VAL A 212 -3.65 7.87 27.55
N THR A 213 -4.27 6.71 27.36
CA THR A 213 -4.13 5.61 28.32
C THR A 213 -2.73 5.00 28.21
N ASN A 214 -2.12 4.70 29.36
CA ASN A 214 -0.77 4.14 29.48
C ASN A 214 -0.59 2.77 28.76
N LEU A 215 -1.67 2.13 28.30
CA LEU A 215 -1.61 0.90 27.50
C LEU A 215 -1.28 1.13 26.01
N SER A 216 -1.42 2.36 25.49
CA SER A 216 -1.02 2.73 24.13
C SER A 216 0.45 3.16 24.02
N GLY A 217 1.21 3.09 25.13
CA GLY A 217 2.61 3.55 25.26
C GLY A 217 3.68 2.77 24.48
N ARG A 218 3.32 1.98 23.46
CA ARG A 218 4.27 1.39 22.49
C ARG A 218 4.16 2.00 21.09
N GLY A 219 3.39 3.09 20.94
CA GLY A 219 3.22 3.75 19.65
C GLY A 219 2.45 2.88 18.66
N VAL A 220 1.44 2.14 19.11
CA VAL A 220 0.61 1.28 18.24
C VAL A 220 -0.77 1.90 18.17
N GLY A 221 -1.01 2.70 17.14
CA GLY A 221 -2.32 3.25 16.79
C GLY A 221 -2.80 2.74 15.43
N MET A 222 -3.94 3.25 14.97
CA MET A 222 -4.45 2.99 13.61
C MET A 222 -3.53 3.54 12.51
N ASP A 223 -2.71 4.53 12.84
CA ASP A 223 -1.63 5.04 12.01
C ASP A 223 -0.56 3.97 11.70
N VAL A 224 -0.16 3.16 12.68
CA VAL A 224 0.79 2.05 12.47
C VAL A 224 0.19 0.95 11.63
N VAL A 225 -1.09 0.66 11.80
CA VAL A 225 -1.81 -0.29 10.94
C VAL A 225 -1.75 0.19 9.49
N LYS A 226 -2.12 1.45 9.23
CA LYS A 226 -2.05 2.02 7.89
C LYS A 226 -0.64 2.00 7.33
N ARG A 227 0.37 2.45 8.08
CA ARG A 227 1.76 2.42 7.63
C ARG A 227 2.23 1.02 7.25
N THR A 228 1.91 0.01 8.07
CA THR A 228 2.29 -1.39 7.79
C THR A 228 1.62 -1.89 6.51
N ILE A 229 0.36 -1.54 6.29
CA ILE A 229 -0.37 -1.94 5.07
C ILE A 229 0.15 -1.18 3.84
N ASP A 230 0.46 0.11 3.96
CA ASP A 230 1.05 0.91 2.90
C ASP A 230 2.45 0.39 2.52
N GLU A 231 3.26 -0.04 3.50
CA GLU A 231 4.55 -0.71 3.28
C GLU A 231 4.40 -2.06 2.56
N LEU A 232 3.32 -2.78 2.84
CA LEU A 232 2.92 -3.98 2.11
C LEU A 232 2.24 -3.64 0.76
N ARG A 233 2.14 -2.36 0.42
CA ARG A 233 1.46 -1.81 -0.77
C ARG A 233 0.02 -2.29 -0.90
N GLY A 234 -0.61 -2.51 0.24
CA GLY A 234 -2.02 -2.78 0.34
C GLY A 234 -2.85 -1.51 0.37
N SER A 235 -4.16 -1.69 0.50
CA SER A 235 -5.10 -0.62 0.79
C SER A 235 -6.05 -1.06 1.89
N ILE A 236 -6.57 -0.08 2.63
CA ILE A 236 -7.53 -0.30 3.71
C ILE A 236 -8.85 0.34 3.30
N ASP A 237 -9.93 -0.42 3.41
CA ASP A 237 -11.30 0.04 3.24
C ASP A 237 -12.07 -0.16 4.54
N VAL A 238 -12.97 0.77 4.88
CA VAL A 238 -13.78 0.69 6.10
C VAL A 238 -15.22 0.96 5.78
N LYS A 239 -16.08 0.03 6.19
CA LYS A 239 -17.52 0.14 6.10
C LYS A 239 -18.10 0.03 7.49
N SER A 240 -19.04 0.89 7.84
CA SER A 240 -19.73 0.79 9.12
C SER A 240 -21.14 1.32 8.99
N THR A 241 -22.06 0.61 9.64
CA THR A 241 -23.46 1.00 9.71
C THR A 241 -23.82 1.13 11.19
N PRO A 242 -24.34 2.30 11.63
CA PRO A 242 -24.74 2.49 13.02
C PRO A 242 -25.69 1.39 13.50
N GLY A 243 -25.40 0.84 14.67
CA GLY A 243 -26.15 -0.26 15.26
C GLY A 243 -25.93 -1.64 14.64
N HIS A 244 -25.20 -1.76 13.52
CA HIS A 244 -24.94 -3.04 12.84
C HIS A 244 -23.46 -3.42 12.81
N GLY A 245 -22.58 -2.54 13.31
CA GLY A 245 -21.15 -2.81 13.48
C GLY A 245 -20.27 -2.15 12.43
N SER A 246 -19.01 -2.58 12.40
CA SER A 246 -17.99 -2.13 11.46
C SER A 246 -17.28 -3.29 10.80
N GLU A 247 -16.80 -3.08 9.58
CA GLU A 247 -15.94 -3.99 8.84
C GLU A 247 -14.76 -3.21 8.26
N VAL A 248 -13.55 -3.64 8.62
CA VAL A 248 -12.29 -3.15 8.06
C VAL A 248 -11.75 -4.20 7.12
N THR A 249 -11.56 -3.85 5.85
CA THR A 249 -11.03 -4.74 4.82
C THR A 249 -9.64 -4.30 4.39
N LEU A 250 -8.66 -5.18 4.57
CA LEU A 250 -7.30 -5.04 4.09
C LEU A 250 -7.20 -5.73 2.73
N ARG A 251 -6.79 -4.99 1.69
CA ARG A 251 -6.52 -5.52 0.36
C ARG A 251 -5.02 -5.55 0.15
N LEU A 252 -4.46 -6.74 -0.04
CA LEU A 252 -3.01 -6.95 -0.18
C LEU A 252 -2.70 -7.61 -1.53
N PRO A 253 -1.68 -7.17 -2.26
CA PRO A 253 -1.26 -7.84 -3.49
C PRO A 253 -0.68 -9.24 -3.19
N LEU A 254 -0.94 -10.21 -4.07
CA LEU A 254 -0.39 -11.57 -3.97
C LEU A 254 1.09 -11.66 -4.35
N THR A 255 1.59 -10.70 -5.14
CA THR A 255 2.95 -10.70 -5.66
C THR A 255 3.88 -9.89 -4.77
N LEU A 256 5.07 -10.42 -4.51
CA LEU A 256 6.14 -9.60 -3.92
C LEU A 256 6.62 -8.57 -4.93
N ALA A 257 6.53 -7.30 -4.52
CA ALA A 257 7.37 -6.17 -4.96
C ALA A 257 7.49 -5.90 -6.47
N ILE A 258 6.55 -6.32 -7.33
CA ILE A 258 6.50 -5.82 -8.72
C ILE A 258 5.57 -4.62 -8.77
N ILE A 259 6.04 -3.54 -9.39
CA ILE A 259 5.21 -2.37 -9.68
C ILE A 259 5.19 -2.07 -11.16
N ASP A 260 4.00 -1.68 -11.61
CA ASP A 260 3.83 -0.91 -12.82
C ASP A 260 4.23 0.53 -12.49
N GLY A 261 5.25 1.02 -13.17
CA GLY A 261 5.77 2.36 -12.95
C GLY A 261 5.98 3.09 -14.26
N LEU A 262 5.75 4.40 -14.23
CA LEU A 262 6.12 5.31 -15.29
C LEU A 262 7.61 5.67 -15.14
N LEU A 263 8.42 5.20 -16.09
CA LEU A 263 9.85 5.51 -16.14
C LEU A 263 10.06 6.92 -16.69
N VAL A 264 10.69 7.77 -15.90
CA VAL A 264 10.99 9.17 -16.23
C VAL A 264 12.48 9.47 -16.07
N ARG A 265 12.96 10.48 -16.79
CA ARG A 265 14.33 10.97 -16.75
C ARG A 265 14.39 12.39 -16.22
N VAL A 266 15.36 12.64 -15.34
CA VAL A 266 15.71 13.98 -14.84
C VAL A 266 17.24 14.11 -14.92
N GLY A 267 17.73 14.96 -15.83
CA GLY A 267 19.13 15.00 -16.23
C GLY A 267 19.61 13.64 -16.76
N LYS A 268 20.58 13.04 -16.08
CA LYS A 268 21.05 11.66 -16.34
C LYS A 268 20.38 10.61 -15.46
N GLY A 269 19.69 11.04 -14.39
CA GLY A 269 19.03 10.14 -13.45
C GLY A 269 17.74 9.55 -14.03
N ARG A 270 17.48 8.29 -13.68
CA ARG A 270 16.24 7.58 -14.05
C ARG A 270 15.44 7.31 -12.79
N TYR A 271 14.14 7.58 -12.87
CA TYR A 271 13.23 7.48 -11.75
C TYR A 271 11.95 6.78 -12.20
N VAL A 272 11.33 6.04 -11.28
CA VAL A 272 10.08 5.33 -11.53
C VAL A 272 9.00 5.93 -10.65
N ILE A 273 7.92 6.40 -11.27
CA ILE A 273 6.73 6.88 -10.57
C ILE A 273 5.70 5.75 -10.57
N PRO A 274 5.20 5.27 -9.41
CA PRO A 274 4.17 4.25 -9.37
C PRO A 274 2.97 4.65 -10.22
N LEU A 275 2.56 3.81 -11.19
CA LEU A 275 1.54 4.17 -12.16
C LEU A 275 0.18 4.43 -11.50
N GLY A 276 -0.12 3.76 -10.38
CA GLY A 276 -1.33 3.99 -9.59
C GLY A 276 -1.42 5.39 -8.96
N ALA A 277 -0.30 6.12 -8.86
CA ALA A 277 -0.30 7.51 -8.41
C ALA A 277 -0.38 8.51 -9.59
N VAL A 278 -0.20 8.06 -10.83
CA VAL A 278 -0.18 8.92 -12.03
C VAL A 278 -1.59 9.06 -12.58
N GLU A 279 -2.03 10.31 -12.79
CA GLU A 279 -3.33 10.60 -13.39
C GLU A 279 -3.20 10.91 -14.89
N GLU A 280 -2.33 11.84 -15.25
CA GLU A 280 -2.08 12.21 -16.66
C GLU A 280 -0.69 12.82 -16.86
N CYS A 281 -0.20 12.83 -18.11
CA CYS A 281 1.05 13.48 -18.49
C CYS A 281 0.76 14.64 -19.45
N VAL A 282 1.26 15.82 -19.15
CA VAL A 282 1.05 17.04 -19.93
C VAL A 282 2.41 17.61 -20.36
N GLU A 283 2.46 18.35 -21.46
CA GLU A 283 3.67 19.06 -21.86
C GLU A 283 3.75 20.43 -21.17
N LEU A 284 4.93 20.78 -20.65
CA LEU A 284 5.16 22.11 -20.11
C LEU A 284 5.51 23.05 -21.26
N THR A 285 4.60 23.94 -21.64
CA THR A 285 4.91 24.94 -22.66
C THR A 285 5.74 26.09 -22.05
N PRO A 286 6.66 26.71 -22.81
CA PRO A 286 7.43 27.86 -22.33
C PRO A 286 6.55 29.04 -21.90
N GLN A 287 5.34 29.15 -22.48
CA GLN A 287 4.38 30.20 -22.12
C GLN A 287 3.76 29.96 -20.74
N ASP A 288 3.50 28.70 -20.39
CA ASP A 288 2.99 28.34 -19.08
C ASP A 288 4.07 28.52 -18.01
N ASP A 289 5.33 28.20 -18.33
CA ASP A 289 6.47 28.40 -17.44
C ASP A 289 6.75 29.89 -17.17
N LEU A 290 6.62 30.75 -18.18
CA LEU A 290 6.77 32.20 -18.03
C LEU A 290 5.60 32.85 -17.26
N ARG A 291 4.39 32.31 -17.39
CA ARG A 291 3.21 32.77 -16.65
C ARG A 291 3.30 32.48 -15.15
N ALA A 292 4.06 31.46 -14.77
CA ALA A 292 4.26 31.07 -13.39
C ALA A 292 4.88 32.20 -12.53
N LYS A 293 5.68 33.12 -13.08
CA LYS A 293 6.25 34.30 -12.35
C LYS A 293 6.69 34.00 -10.89
N GLY A 294 7.39 32.89 -10.68
CA GLY A 294 7.87 32.47 -9.35
C GLY A 294 6.84 31.76 -8.46
N ARG A 295 5.63 31.51 -8.95
CA ARG A 295 4.59 30.69 -8.33
C ARG A 295 4.43 29.40 -9.14
N CYS A 296 4.79 28.27 -8.56
CA CYS A 296 4.83 26.98 -9.23
C CYS A 296 3.42 26.39 -9.44
N PHE A 297 2.55 27.03 -10.23
CA PHE A 297 1.20 26.54 -10.54
C PHE A 297 0.99 26.45 -12.06
N LEU A 298 0.33 25.38 -12.49
CA LEU A 298 -0.09 25.13 -13.86
C LEU A 298 -1.63 25.10 -13.91
N ASN A 299 -2.23 25.72 -14.93
CA ASN A 299 -3.67 25.60 -15.15
C ASN A 299 -3.94 24.38 -16.04
N ILE A 300 -4.55 23.34 -15.48
CA ILE A 300 -4.89 22.11 -16.18
C ILE A 300 -6.41 22.01 -16.22
N ARG A 301 -6.99 22.21 -17.41
CA ARG A 301 -8.44 22.12 -17.67
C ARG A 301 -9.30 23.01 -16.74
N GLY A 302 -8.75 24.13 -16.27
CA GLY A 302 -9.44 25.06 -15.38
C GLY A 302 -9.03 24.96 -13.91
N ASP A 303 -8.33 23.89 -13.52
CA ASP A 303 -7.84 23.69 -12.16
C ASP A 303 -6.40 24.18 -12.01
N LEU A 304 -6.12 24.91 -10.93
CA LEU A 304 -4.76 25.33 -10.57
C LEU A 304 -4.04 24.19 -9.85
N VAL A 305 -3.11 23.55 -10.55
CA VAL A 305 -2.31 22.42 -10.05
C VAL A 305 -0.91 22.92 -9.70
N PRO A 306 -0.47 22.83 -8.43
CA PRO A 306 0.91 23.15 -8.07
C PRO A 306 1.86 22.14 -8.72
N TYR A 307 3.07 22.56 -9.10
CA TYR A 307 4.08 21.66 -9.64
C TYR A 307 5.43 21.78 -8.93
N ILE A 308 6.15 20.67 -8.87
CA ILE A 308 7.49 20.55 -8.29
C ILE A 308 8.46 20.22 -9.41
N ARG A 309 9.58 20.95 -9.46
CA ARG A 309 10.66 20.68 -10.41
C ARG A 309 11.62 19.66 -9.82
N LEU A 310 11.56 18.42 -10.32
CA LEU A 310 12.42 17.34 -9.82
C LEU A 310 13.92 17.66 -9.99
N ARG A 311 14.28 18.47 -10.99
CA ARG A 311 15.67 18.90 -11.20
C ARG A 311 16.22 19.69 -10.02
N GLU A 312 15.40 20.57 -9.45
CA GLU A 312 15.77 21.40 -8.29
C GLU A 312 15.83 20.54 -7.03
N GLN A 313 14.84 19.67 -6.84
CA GLN A 313 14.78 18.75 -5.71
C GLN A 313 15.98 17.77 -5.67
N PHE A 314 16.41 17.28 -6.84
CA PHE A 314 17.54 16.36 -6.95
C PHE A 314 18.88 17.04 -7.26
N ALA A 315 18.94 18.37 -7.17
CA ALA A 315 20.14 19.18 -7.42
C ALA A 315 20.87 18.82 -8.74
N SER A 316 20.13 18.65 -9.82
CA SER A 316 20.67 18.24 -11.13
C SER A 316 21.45 19.38 -11.79
N ALA A 317 22.76 19.20 -11.95
CA ALA A 317 23.69 20.22 -12.50
C ALA A 317 23.62 20.40 -14.04
N LEU A 318 22.79 19.63 -14.75
CA LEU A 318 22.69 19.71 -16.21
C LEU A 318 21.79 20.89 -16.65
N PRO A 319 21.82 21.31 -17.92
CA PRO A 319 20.77 22.16 -18.46
C PRO A 319 19.45 21.40 -18.58
N ALA A 320 18.32 22.11 -18.49
CA ALA A 320 16.99 21.53 -18.68
C ALA A 320 16.76 21.17 -20.17
N ASP A 321 15.99 20.12 -20.42
CA ASP A 321 15.56 19.81 -21.79
C ASP A 321 14.54 20.85 -22.29
N PRO A 322 14.49 21.18 -23.59
CA PRO A 322 13.58 22.20 -24.12
C PRO A 322 12.09 21.83 -24.02
N TYR A 323 11.78 20.53 -23.99
CA TYR A 323 10.42 19.98 -24.02
C TYR A 323 10.14 19.16 -22.77
N GLN A 324 10.14 19.83 -21.63
CA GLN A 324 9.85 19.18 -20.34
C GLN A 324 8.40 18.71 -20.29
N LYS A 325 8.18 17.62 -19.55
CA LYS A 325 6.84 17.05 -19.33
C LYS A 325 6.48 17.22 -17.86
N VAL A 326 5.19 17.37 -17.60
CA VAL A 326 4.62 17.42 -16.26
C VAL A 326 3.81 16.15 -16.06
N VAL A 327 4.23 15.32 -15.10
CA VAL A 327 3.48 14.14 -14.69
C VAL A 327 2.56 14.55 -13.54
N ILE A 328 1.25 14.52 -13.76
CA ILE A 328 0.26 14.84 -12.74
C ILE A 328 0.06 13.61 -11.88
N VAL A 329 0.32 13.76 -10.58
CA VAL A 329 0.20 12.71 -9.59
C VAL A 329 -0.83 13.08 -8.52
N SER A 330 -1.49 12.06 -7.99
CA SER A 330 -2.42 12.19 -6.87
C SER A 330 -1.72 11.81 -5.57
N ALA A 331 -1.64 12.74 -4.63
CA ALA A 331 -1.09 12.50 -3.29
C ALA A 331 -2.09 12.99 -2.24
N SER A 332 -2.62 12.08 -1.41
CA SER A 332 -3.56 12.41 -0.32
C SER A 332 -4.78 13.23 -0.77
N GLY A 333 -5.27 12.98 -1.99
CA GLY A 333 -6.42 13.69 -2.57
C GLY A 333 -6.09 15.05 -3.21
N MET A 334 -4.82 15.46 -3.22
CA MET A 334 -4.36 16.65 -3.93
C MET A 334 -3.63 16.27 -5.22
N ARG A 335 -3.90 17.03 -6.28
CA ARG A 335 -3.19 16.94 -7.56
C ARG A 335 -1.92 17.77 -7.49
N VAL A 336 -0.79 17.16 -7.85
CA VAL A 336 0.51 17.85 -7.95
C VAL A 336 1.19 17.45 -9.25
N GLY A 337 1.80 18.41 -9.94
CA GLY A 337 2.61 18.17 -11.12
C GLY A 337 4.07 17.90 -10.77
N LEU A 338 4.67 16.87 -11.34
CA LEU A 338 6.10 16.62 -11.26
C LEU A 338 6.74 16.94 -12.61
N VAL A 339 7.56 18.00 -12.66
CA VAL A 339 8.26 18.38 -13.88
C VAL A 339 9.48 17.49 -14.07
N VAL A 340 9.49 16.76 -15.19
CA VAL A 340 10.54 15.83 -15.63
C VAL A 340 11.09 16.27 -16.97
N ASP A 341 12.33 15.89 -17.27
CA ASP A 341 12.95 16.20 -18.55
C ASP A 341 12.36 15.31 -19.66
N GLN A 342 12.13 14.03 -19.38
CA GLN A 342 11.54 13.11 -20.36
C GLN A 342 10.71 12.02 -19.69
N VAL A 343 9.58 11.66 -20.32
CA VAL A 343 8.84 10.42 -20.02
C VAL A 343 9.28 9.35 -21.01
N ILE A 344 9.79 8.23 -20.50
CA ILE A 344 10.29 7.12 -21.33
C ILE A 344 9.14 6.16 -21.68
N GLY A 345 8.32 5.78 -20.69
CA GLY A 345 7.19 4.88 -20.88
C GLY A 345 6.84 4.09 -19.63
N ASP A 346 5.89 3.17 -19.76
CA ASP A 346 5.48 2.21 -18.74
C ASP A 346 6.49 1.06 -18.63
N HIS A 347 6.76 0.64 -17.39
CA HIS A 347 7.68 -0.46 -17.11
C HIS A 347 7.24 -1.25 -15.89
N GLN A 348 7.20 -2.58 -16.02
CA GLN A 348 7.05 -3.47 -14.88
C GLN A 348 8.42 -3.69 -14.24
N THR A 349 8.55 -3.41 -12.95
CA THR A 349 9.84 -3.42 -12.27
C THR A 349 9.76 -4.10 -10.92
N VAL A 350 10.78 -4.90 -10.61
CA VAL A 350 10.94 -5.49 -9.28
C VAL A 350 11.58 -4.44 -8.37
N ILE A 351 10.91 -4.14 -7.26
CA ILE A 351 11.40 -3.23 -6.23
C ILE A 351 12.39 -3.99 -5.37
N LYS A 352 13.58 -3.42 -5.26
CA LYS A 352 14.56 -3.77 -4.25
C LYS A 352 14.52 -2.71 -3.15
N SER A 353 14.39 -3.15 -1.91
CA SER A 353 14.47 -2.26 -0.75
C SER A 353 15.83 -1.58 -0.73
N LEU A 354 15.85 -0.28 -0.43
CA LEU A 354 17.09 0.45 -0.22
C LEU A 354 17.78 -0.08 1.04
N SER A 355 19.12 -0.19 1.00
CA SER A 355 19.91 -0.63 2.17
C SER A 355 19.69 0.31 3.36
N ARG A 356 19.89 -0.16 4.59
CA ARG A 356 19.75 0.65 5.82
C ARG A 356 20.53 1.97 5.81
N LEU A 357 21.65 2.04 5.08
CA LEU A 357 22.43 3.27 4.89
C LEU A 357 21.68 4.40 4.16
N HIS A 358 20.60 4.07 3.46
CA HIS A 358 19.80 4.99 2.67
C HIS A 358 18.36 5.11 3.22
N ALA A 359 18.08 4.57 4.42
CA ALA A 359 16.75 4.58 5.02
C ALA A 359 16.24 6.00 5.35
N ASP A 360 17.16 6.95 5.52
CA ASP A 360 16.84 8.35 5.85
C ASP A 360 16.47 9.19 4.60
N VAL A 361 16.61 8.63 3.39
CA VAL A 361 16.25 9.32 2.15
C VAL A 361 14.76 9.12 1.87
N GLY A 362 13.91 9.95 2.51
CA GLY A 362 12.45 9.82 2.44
C GLY A 362 11.83 9.98 1.04
N VAL A 363 12.58 10.50 0.06
CA VAL A 363 12.06 10.76 -1.29
C VAL A 363 11.90 9.49 -2.14
N PHE A 364 12.47 8.37 -1.71
CA PHE A 364 12.46 7.11 -2.47
C PHE A 364 11.87 5.96 -1.68
N SER A 365 10.92 5.24 -2.30
CA SER A 365 10.31 4.03 -1.71
C SER A 365 11.09 2.75 -2.03
N GLY A 366 12.09 2.82 -2.91
CA GLY A 366 12.89 1.67 -3.33
C GLY A 366 13.79 1.99 -4.52
N ALA A 367 14.49 0.96 -5.00
CA ALA A 367 15.25 1.00 -6.25
C ALA A 367 14.87 -0.17 -7.14
N THR A 368 15.10 -0.05 -8.44
CA THR A 368 14.96 -1.15 -9.38
C THR A 368 16.10 -1.14 -10.39
N ILE A 369 16.33 -2.28 -11.02
CA ILE A 369 17.33 -2.44 -12.07
C ILE A 369 16.56 -2.52 -13.39
N LEU A 370 16.83 -1.57 -14.28
CA LEU A 370 16.22 -1.52 -15.60
C LEU A 370 16.82 -2.58 -16.52
N GLY A 371 16.13 -2.87 -17.64
CA GLY A 371 16.61 -3.83 -18.63
C GLY A 371 18.06 -3.58 -19.06
N ASP A 372 18.49 -2.35 -19.25
CA ASP A 372 19.87 -2.05 -19.63
C ASP A 372 20.92 -2.21 -18.50
N GLY A 373 20.51 -2.64 -17.31
CA GLY A 373 21.36 -2.83 -16.13
C GLY A 373 21.58 -1.55 -15.32
N SER A 374 21.02 -0.41 -15.75
CA SER A 374 21.07 0.82 -14.96
C SER A 374 20.11 0.77 -13.79
N VAL A 375 20.42 1.51 -12.72
CA VAL A 375 19.56 1.62 -11.54
C VAL A 375 18.59 2.78 -11.73
N ALA A 376 17.32 2.54 -11.43
CA ALA A 376 16.30 3.59 -11.30
C ALA A 376 15.75 3.63 -9.88
N LEU A 377 15.53 4.83 -9.36
CA LEU A 377 14.96 5.03 -8.02
C LEU A 377 13.45 5.19 -8.12
N ILE A 378 12.71 4.52 -7.23
CA ILE A 378 11.25 4.59 -7.22
C ILE A 378 10.84 5.72 -6.29
N LEU A 379 10.08 6.69 -6.80
CA LEU A 379 9.68 7.87 -6.04
C LEU A 379 8.62 7.51 -5.00
N ASP A 380 8.77 8.04 -3.79
CA ASP A 380 7.70 8.11 -2.81
C ASP A 380 6.91 9.41 -3.05
N VAL A 381 5.80 9.30 -3.78
CA VAL A 381 5.00 10.46 -4.22
C VAL A 381 4.43 11.25 -3.03
N PRO A 382 3.80 10.62 -2.02
CA PRO A 382 3.34 11.33 -0.83
C PRO A 382 4.45 12.11 -0.11
N GLN A 383 5.60 11.49 0.14
CA GLN A 383 6.68 12.15 0.87
C GLN A 383 7.31 13.29 0.05
N LEU A 384 7.49 13.08 -1.26
CA LEU A 384 8.01 14.09 -2.18
C LEU A 384 7.11 15.35 -2.21
N VAL A 385 5.78 15.17 -2.22
CA VAL A 385 4.83 16.28 -2.19
C VAL A 385 4.91 17.03 -0.87
N ALA A 386 4.98 16.33 0.26
CA ALA A 386 5.13 16.94 1.58
C ALA A 386 6.42 17.76 1.70
N ASP A 387 7.55 17.23 1.23
CA ASP A 387 8.84 17.93 1.22
C ASP A 387 8.82 19.17 0.34
N GLY A 388 8.18 19.08 -0.84
CA GLY A 388 8.03 20.21 -1.76
C GLY A 388 7.22 21.37 -1.17
N GLN A 389 6.12 21.07 -0.47
CA GLN A 389 5.32 22.07 0.23
C GLN A 389 6.12 22.78 1.34
N ALA A 390 6.84 22.01 2.16
CA ALA A 390 7.65 22.57 3.24
C ALA A 390 8.78 23.47 2.70
N ALA A 391 9.35 23.16 1.53
CA ALA A 391 10.35 24.00 0.88
C ALA A 391 9.75 25.32 0.35
N GLU A 392 8.56 25.26 -0.25
CA GLU A 392 7.85 26.45 -0.74
C GLU A 392 7.42 27.37 0.41
N GLU A 393 6.97 26.83 1.54
CA GLU A 393 6.65 27.58 2.75
C GLU A 393 7.87 28.30 3.33
N ARG A 394 9.04 27.65 3.35
CA ARG A 394 10.30 28.29 3.78
C ARG A 394 10.71 29.42 2.84
N LEU A 395 10.55 29.24 1.53
CA LEU A 395 10.82 30.30 0.56
C LEU A 395 9.87 31.49 0.75
N LYS A 396 8.58 31.24 0.98
CA LYS A 396 7.57 32.28 1.29
C LYS A 396 7.86 33.01 2.60
N ALA A 397 8.37 32.32 3.62
CA ALA A 397 8.72 32.94 4.90
C ALA A 397 10.02 33.76 4.85
N ALA A 398 10.88 33.50 3.86
CA ALA A 398 12.16 34.19 3.67
C ALA A 398 12.09 35.38 2.68
N SER A 399 10.94 35.58 2.04
CA SER A 399 10.61 36.68 1.12
C SER A 399 9.60 37.64 1.72
#